data_AF-A0A7W8AJA6-F1
#
_entry.id   AF-A0A7W8AJA6-F1
#
_cell.length_a   1.000
_cell.length_b   1.000
_cell.length_c   1.000
_cell.angle_alpha   90.00
_cell.angle_beta   90.00
_cell.angle_gamma   90.00
#
_symmetry.space_group_name_H-M   'P 1'
#
loop_
_entity.id
_entity.type
_entity.pdbx_description
1 polymer ?
#
loop_
_entity_poly.entity_id
_entity_poly.type
_entity_poly.pdbx_seq_one_letter_code
_entity_poly.pdbx_strand_id
1 'polypeptide(L)'
;MSQKSALTFNQLNENAALIMELSFVVRARIIEAADTMLHLNVGMIRPSAVRTFWPTYQDETIGGHSLGYGNNGSNIRYVPSSKAISRAEEVLYYWVPEYVHDIERRLILSQYAMCMAAPKKVGSFRSFCEKTGRVRRTAERRLDAQIIDLAAIIWKKTQSLQCPDWSRVSPMLPKSGIDLGKMATVMHWMSEGAKPSHNPEMQEAA
;
A
#
# COMPACT_ATOMS: atom_id res chain seq x y z
N MET A 1 -24.34 43.61 -1.44
CA MET A 1 -23.17 43.09 -0.68
C MET A 1 -23.56 41.75 -0.09
N SER A 2 -23.13 40.64 -0.71
CA SER A 2 -23.52 39.30 -0.28
C SER A 2 -22.75 38.93 0.99
N GLN A 3 -23.47 38.72 2.09
CA GLN A 3 -22.88 38.15 3.31
C GLN A 3 -22.29 36.78 2.95
N LYS A 4 -20.99 36.58 3.20
CA LYS A 4 -20.38 35.26 3.21
C LYS A 4 -21.07 34.46 4.31
N SER A 5 -21.92 33.52 3.94
CA SER A 5 -22.57 32.65 4.92
C SER A 5 -21.46 31.89 5.67
N ALA A 6 -21.35 32.16 6.97
CA ALA A 6 -20.50 31.37 7.84
C ALA A 6 -21.15 29.98 7.96
N LEU A 7 -20.34 28.94 7.81
CA LEU A 7 -20.80 27.55 8.01
C LEU A 7 -21.23 27.37 9.48
N THR A 8 -22.30 26.62 9.70
CA THR A 8 -22.74 26.28 11.06
C THR A 8 -21.79 25.23 11.67
N PHE A 9 -21.75 25.14 13.00
CA PHE A 9 -20.89 24.17 13.70
C PHE A 9 -21.11 22.72 13.24
N ASN A 10 -22.36 22.33 13.02
CA ASN A 10 -22.70 20.99 12.53
C ASN A 10 -22.12 20.74 11.13
N GLN A 11 -22.22 21.71 10.23
CA GLN A 11 -21.64 21.62 8.89
C GLN A 11 -20.11 21.54 8.92
N LEU A 12 -19.45 22.28 9.83
CA LEU A 12 -18.00 22.17 10.02
C LEU A 12 -17.60 20.78 10.51
N ASN A 13 -18.37 20.19 11.42
CA ASN A 13 -18.12 18.85 11.94
C ASN A 13 -18.33 17.77 10.87
N GLU A 14 -19.41 17.86 10.10
CA GLU A 14 -19.68 16.95 8.97
C GLU A 14 -18.59 17.03 7.89
N ASN A 15 -18.18 18.24 7.52
CA ASN A 15 -17.10 18.43 6.55
C ASN A 15 -15.77 17.87 7.07
N ALA A 16 -15.47 18.06 8.35
CA ALA A 16 -14.27 17.48 8.97
C ALA A 16 -14.31 15.95 8.94
N ALA A 17 -15.46 15.34 9.23
CA ALA A 17 -15.63 13.88 9.15
C ALA A 17 -15.40 13.36 7.72
N LEU A 18 -15.99 14.01 6.71
CA LEU A 18 -15.80 13.64 5.30
C LEU A 18 -14.34 13.76 4.86
N ILE A 19 -13.64 14.83 5.26
CA ILE A 19 -12.21 15.00 4.94
C ILE A 19 -11.38 13.90 5.61
N MET A 20 -11.70 13.52 6.84
CA MET A 20 -11.01 12.43 7.52
C MET A 20 -11.23 11.08 6.84
N GLU A 21 -12.45 10.78 6.40
CA GLU A 21 -12.73 9.57 5.61
C GLU A 21 -11.98 9.60 4.26
N LEU A 22 -11.98 10.74 3.58
CA LEU A 22 -11.27 10.92 2.33
C LEU A 22 -9.75 10.76 2.50
N SER A 23 -9.20 11.20 3.64
CA SER A 23 -7.78 11.07 3.96
C SER A 23 -7.32 9.61 4.00
N PHE A 24 -8.20 8.68 4.40
CA PHE A 24 -7.93 7.25 4.38
C PHE A 24 -7.80 6.72 2.96
N VAL A 25 -8.71 7.13 2.07
CA VAL A 25 -8.67 6.78 0.64
C VAL A 25 -7.43 7.37 -0.02
N VAL A 26 -7.13 8.66 0.22
CA VAL A 26 -5.96 9.35 -0.33
C VAL A 26 -4.66 8.67 0.10
N ARG A 27 -4.55 8.30 1.38
CA ARG A 27 -3.39 7.55 1.89
C ARG A 27 -3.21 6.22 1.16
N ALA A 28 -4.29 5.46 1.01
CA ALA A 28 -4.25 4.18 0.32
C ALA A 28 -3.84 4.33 -1.16
N ARG A 29 -4.34 5.36 -1.84
CA ARG A 29 -3.97 5.71 -3.21
C ARG A 29 -2.50 6.03 -3.38
N ILE A 30 -1.92 6.76 -2.43
CA ILE A 30 -0.49 7.11 -2.45
C ILE A 30 0.38 5.85 -2.33
N ILE A 31 -0.01 4.91 -1.47
CA ILE A 31 0.70 3.64 -1.30
C ILE A 31 0.52 2.74 -2.53
N GLU A 32 -0.70 2.65 -3.06
CA GLU A 32 -0.98 1.94 -4.30
C GLU A 32 -0.16 2.47 -5.47
N ALA A 33 0.00 3.79 -5.58
CA ALA A 33 0.82 4.41 -6.62
C ALA A 33 2.29 3.99 -6.49
N ALA A 34 2.84 3.99 -5.28
CA ALA A 34 4.21 3.52 -5.02
C ALA A 34 4.39 2.03 -5.35
N ASP A 35 3.42 1.19 -4.99
CA ASP A 35 3.40 -0.23 -5.32
C ASP A 35 3.33 -0.46 -6.84
N THR A 36 2.45 0.27 -7.52
CA THR A 36 2.28 0.20 -8.99
C THR A 36 3.57 0.57 -9.70
N MET A 37 4.24 1.65 -9.29
CA MET A 37 5.52 2.06 -9.86
C MET A 37 6.64 1.04 -9.67
N LEU A 38 6.66 0.33 -8.54
CA LEU A 38 7.62 -0.74 -8.30
C LEU A 38 7.43 -1.95 -9.20
N HIS A 39 6.20 -2.19 -9.66
CA HIS A 39 5.84 -3.33 -10.52
C HIS A 39 5.74 -2.95 -12.00
N LEU A 40 5.86 -1.66 -12.34
CA LEU A 40 6.01 -1.20 -13.71
C LEU A 40 7.35 -1.69 -14.28
N ASN A 41 7.29 -2.40 -15.41
CA ASN A 41 8.42 -3.12 -16.01
C ASN A 41 9.55 -2.23 -16.59
N VAL A 42 9.50 -0.91 -16.41
CA VAL A 42 10.41 0.05 -17.05
C VAL A 42 11.86 -0.14 -16.59
N GLY A 43 12.09 -0.64 -15.38
CA GLY A 43 13.43 -0.91 -14.84
C GLY A 43 14.16 -2.15 -15.38
N MET A 44 13.56 -2.91 -16.31
CA MET A 44 14.09 -4.23 -16.74
C MET A 44 14.55 -4.30 -18.20
N ILE A 45 14.63 -3.17 -18.90
CA ILE A 45 15.40 -3.09 -20.16
C ILE A 45 16.90 -3.00 -19.81
N ARG A 46 17.47 -4.09 -19.31
CA ARG A 46 18.92 -4.26 -19.18
C ARG A 46 19.44 -5.05 -20.38
N PRO A 47 20.60 -4.73 -20.96
CA PRO A 47 21.18 -5.52 -22.05
C PRO A 47 21.41 -7.00 -21.70
N SER A 48 21.52 -7.33 -20.41
CA SER A 48 21.67 -8.69 -19.88
C SER A 48 20.37 -9.37 -19.46
N ALA A 49 19.23 -8.68 -19.55
CA ALA A 49 17.93 -9.32 -19.38
C ALA A 49 17.70 -10.20 -20.61
N VAL A 50 17.56 -11.51 -20.41
CA VAL A 50 17.31 -12.47 -21.49
C VAL A 50 16.12 -11.95 -22.30
N ARG A 51 16.35 -11.65 -23.59
CA ARG A 51 15.30 -11.39 -24.57
C ARG A 51 14.59 -12.70 -24.85
N THR A 52 13.73 -13.14 -23.94
CA THR A 52 12.67 -14.08 -24.28
C THR A 52 11.54 -13.30 -24.95
N PHE A 53 10.98 -13.86 -26.02
CA PHE A 53 9.80 -13.30 -26.73
C PHE A 53 8.52 -13.27 -25.85
N TRP A 54 8.65 -13.63 -24.57
CA TRP A 54 7.60 -13.81 -23.59
C TRP A 54 8.18 -13.55 -22.19
N PRO A 55 7.47 -12.90 -21.25
CA PRO A 55 8.07 -12.49 -19.97
C PRO A 55 8.50 -13.71 -19.15
N THR A 56 9.79 -13.99 -19.09
CA THR A 56 10.39 -15.01 -18.22
C THR A 56 11.49 -14.33 -17.42
N TYR A 57 11.43 -14.44 -16.09
CA TYR A 57 12.35 -13.74 -15.19
C TYR A 57 13.40 -14.66 -14.57
N GLN A 58 14.62 -14.12 -14.47
CA GLN A 58 15.87 -14.77 -14.07
C GLN A 58 16.04 -15.05 -12.56
N ASP A 59 15.07 -14.73 -11.70
CA ASP A 59 15.20 -14.97 -10.25
C ASP A 59 14.50 -16.26 -9.76
N GLU A 60 13.94 -17.07 -10.67
CA GLU A 60 13.31 -18.35 -10.34
C GLU A 60 14.29 -19.52 -10.40
N THR A 61 15.44 -19.43 -9.71
CA THR A 61 16.17 -20.64 -9.31
C THR A 61 16.94 -20.39 -8.01
N ILE A 62 16.24 -20.44 -6.87
CA ILE A 62 16.83 -21.02 -5.66
C ILE A 62 16.40 -22.49 -5.69
N GLY A 63 17.25 -23.37 -6.25
CA GLY A 63 17.02 -24.83 -6.24
C GLY A 63 16.61 -25.49 -7.56
N GLY A 64 16.80 -24.86 -8.72
CA GLY A 64 16.90 -25.60 -9.99
C GLY A 64 15.65 -26.28 -10.56
N HIS A 65 14.43 -25.84 -10.22
CA HIS A 65 13.22 -26.33 -10.89
C HIS A 65 12.42 -25.19 -11.53
N SER A 66 12.37 -25.19 -12.87
CA SER A 66 11.48 -24.35 -13.67
C SER A 66 10.05 -24.87 -13.59
N LEU A 67 9.12 -24.08 -13.04
CA LEU A 67 7.70 -24.42 -13.04
C LEU A 67 7.05 -23.97 -14.35
N GLY A 68 7.33 -24.72 -15.41
CA GLY A 68 6.49 -24.74 -16.61
C GLY A 68 5.47 -25.86 -16.49
N TYR A 69 4.19 -25.50 -16.57
CA TYR A 69 2.98 -26.33 -16.69
C TYR A 69 2.34 -26.89 -15.40
N GLY A 70 1.36 -26.14 -14.88
CA GLY A 70 0.12 -26.69 -14.28
C GLY A 70 0.08 -26.89 -12.76
N ASN A 71 -0.76 -26.07 -12.10
CA ASN A 71 -1.35 -26.26 -10.75
C ASN A 71 -0.46 -26.78 -9.60
N ASN A 72 0.25 -25.85 -8.94
CA ASN A 72 0.28 -25.70 -7.47
C ASN A 72 1.20 -24.53 -7.08
N GLY A 73 0.64 -23.49 -6.46
CA GLY A 73 1.39 -22.34 -5.93
C GLY A 73 1.71 -21.27 -6.98
N SER A 74 0.67 -20.67 -7.57
CA SER A 74 0.80 -19.60 -8.55
C SER A 74 1.41 -18.32 -7.94
N ASN A 75 2.74 -18.25 -7.85
CA ASN A 75 3.47 -16.99 -7.72
C ASN A 75 3.41 -16.23 -9.06
N ILE A 76 2.20 -15.97 -9.55
CA ILE A 76 2.01 -15.10 -10.71
C ILE A 76 2.50 -13.72 -10.30
N ARG A 77 3.58 -13.27 -10.93
CA ARG A 77 4.11 -11.92 -10.73
C ARG A 77 3.00 -10.91 -11.05
N TYR A 78 2.70 -10.04 -10.09
CA TYR A 78 1.74 -8.96 -10.29
C TYR A 78 2.21 -8.05 -11.42
N VAL A 79 1.37 -7.91 -12.44
CA VAL A 79 1.51 -6.93 -13.52
C VAL A 79 0.41 -5.89 -13.31
N PRO A 80 0.76 -4.61 -13.14
CA PRO A 80 -0.24 -3.59 -12.90
C PRO A 80 -1.17 -3.44 -14.11
N SER A 81 -2.48 -3.41 -13.84
CA SER A 81 -3.49 -3.15 -14.87
C SER A 81 -3.41 -1.70 -15.36
N SER A 82 -3.92 -1.42 -16.56
CA SER A 82 -4.03 -0.04 -17.08
C SER A 82 -4.78 0.89 -16.12
N LYS A 83 -5.79 0.37 -15.42
CA LYS A 83 -6.51 1.10 -14.37
C LYS A 83 -5.60 1.44 -13.19
N ALA A 84 -4.77 0.51 -12.73
CA ALA A 84 -3.82 0.77 -11.65
C ALA A 84 -2.78 1.81 -12.06
N ILE A 85 -2.28 1.73 -13.29
CA ILE A 85 -1.32 2.70 -13.85
C ILE A 85 -1.93 4.10 -13.90
N SER A 86 -3.12 4.24 -14.50
CA SER A 86 -3.82 5.54 -14.57
C SER A 86 -4.05 6.17 -13.19
N ARG A 87 -4.35 5.35 -12.19
CA ARG A 87 -4.53 5.78 -10.79
C ARG A 87 -3.22 6.20 -10.13
N ALA A 88 -2.12 5.50 -10.44
CA ALA A 88 -0.79 5.88 -9.98
C ALA A 88 -0.30 7.18 -10.62
N GLU A 89 -0.56 7.37 -11.91
CA GLU A 89 -0.24 8.59 -12.67
C GLU A 89 -0.97 9.81 -12.10
N GLU A 90 -2.25 9.66 -11.73
CA GLU A 90 -3.02 10.72 -11.08
C GLU A 90 -2.32 11.23 -9.82
N VAL A 91 -1.86 10.32 -8.96
CA VAL A 91 -1.18 10.69 -7.71
C VAL A 91 0.19 11.29 -7.98
N LEU A 92 1.00 10.65 -8.82
CA LEU A 92 2.41 10.97 -9.00
C LEU A 92 2.65 12.19 -9.88
N TYR A 93 1.81 12.40 -10.89
CA TYR A 93 1.96 13.53 -11.82
C TYR A 93 1.11 14.73 -11.42
N TYR A 94 -0.03 14.52 -10.76
CA TYR A 94 -0.89 15.64 -10.35
C TYR A 94 -0.81 15.90 -8.85
N TRP A 95 -1.22 14.97 -7.99
CA TRP A 95 -1.39 15.30 -6.57
C TRP A 95 -0.08 15.69 -5.87
N VAL A 96 0.96 14.88 -6.00
CA VAL A 96 2.23 15.11 -5.29
C VAL A 96 2.95 16.36 -5.80
N PRO A 97 3.10 16.59 -7.13
CA PRO A 97 3.79 17.78 -7.62
C PRO A 97 2.99 19.07 -7.47
N GLU A 98 1.67 19.04 -7.69
CA GLU A 98 0.81 20.23 -7.71
C GLU A 98 0.43 20.68 -6.29
N TYR A 99 0.12 19.75 -5.37
CA TYR A 99 -0.43 20.09 -4.06
C TYR A 99 0.59 20.06 -2.92
N VAL A 100 1.72 19.36 -3.09
CA VAL A 100 2.77 19.29 -2.08
C VAL A 100 3.96 20.14 -2.52
N HIS A 101 3.93 21.41 -2.17
CA HIS A 101 4.96 22.36 -2.59
C HIS A 101 6.32 22.13 -1.90
N ASP A 102 6.30 21.77 -0.61
CA ASP A 102 7.51 21.54 0.16
C ASP A 102 8.21 20.23 -0.26
N ILE A 103 9.48 20.34 -0.64
CA ILE A 103 10.33 19.21 -1.03
C ILE A 103 10.51 18.23 0.13
N GLU A 104 10.66 18.71 1.37
CA GLU A 104 10.86 17.83 2.51
C GLU A 104 9.61 16.97 2.74
N ARG A 105 8.42 17.57 2.65
CA ARG A 105 7.15 16.86 2.80
C ARG A 105 6.94 15.84 1.69
N ARG A 106 7.29 16.18 0.44
CA ARG A 106 7.27 15.24 -0.68
C ARG A 106 8.16 14.03 -0.42
N LEU A 107 9.39 14.25 0.05
CA LEU A 107 10.34 13.19 0.37
C LEU A 107 9.81 12.26 1.47
N ILE A 108 9.27 12.82 2.54
CA ILE A 108 8.70 12.03 3.65
C ILE A 108 7.51 11.20 3.16
N LEU A 109 6.62 11.81 2.37
CA LEU A 109 5.44 11.15 1.83
C LEU A 109 5.81 10.01 0.87
N SER A 110 6.72 10.26 -0.07
CA SER A 110 7.16 9.26 -1.04
C SER A 110 7.87 8.09 -0.36
N GLN A 111 8.75 8.40 0.61
CA GLN A 111 9.48 7.38 1.31
C GLN A 111 8.57 6.53 2.20
N TYR A 112 7.60 7.15 2.88
CA TYR A 112 6.58 6.42 3.62
C TYR A 112 5.79 5.48 2.71
N ALA A 113 5.31 5.97 1.56
CA ALA A 113 4.57 5.16 0.60
C ALA A 113 5.37 3.93 0.15
N MET A 114 6.66 4.11 -0.13
CA MET A 114 7.58 3.04 -0.52
C MET A 114 7.85 2.04 0.63
N CYS A 115 7.99 2.52 1.87
CA CYS A 115 8.13 1.65 3.05
C CYS A 115 6.88 0.78 3.27
N MET A 116 5.69 1.32 2.98
CA MET A 116 4.43 0.57 3.10
C MET A 116 4.22 -0.40 1.94
N ALA A 117 4.56 0.00 0.71
CA ALA A 117 4.39 -0.82 -0.49
C ALA A 117 5.41 -1.96 -0.58
N ALA A 118 6.69 -1.70 -0.28
CA ALA A 118 7.77 -2.68 -0.40
C ALA A 118 8.74 -2.64 0.79
N PRO A 119 8.28 -3.05 1.99
CA PRO A 119 9.11 -3.05 3.20
C PRO A 119 10.36 -3.92 3.05
N LYS A 120 10.30 -5.00 2.25
CA LYS A 120 11.46 -5.87 1.99
C LYS A 120 12.58 -5.21 1.18
N LYS A 121 12.24 -4.27 0.29
CA LYS A 121 13.22 -3.57 -0.57
C LYS A 121 13.78 -2.32 0.12
N VAL A 122 12.90 -1.56 0.77
CA VAL A 122 13.21 -0.20 1.25
C VAL A 122 13.44 -0.15 2.77
N GLY A 123 12.97 -1.15 3.51
CA GLY A 123 13.02 -1.17 4.96
C GLY A 123 11.87 -0.40 5.61
N SER A 124 11.94 -0.25 6.94
CA SER A 124 10.91 0.41 7.72
C SER A 124 11.03 1.93 7.70
N PHE A 125 9.91 2.64 7.83
CA PHE A 125 9.90 4.11 7.92
C PHE A 125 10.72 4.62 9.12
N ARG A 126 10.73 3.85 10.22
CA ARG A 126 11.58 4.11 11.38
C ARG A 126 13.06 4.12 11.00
N SER A 127 13.53 3.11 10.28
CA SER A 127 14.92 3.03 9.84
C SER A 127 15.32 4.18 8.93
N PHE A 128 14.40 4.66 8.08
CA PHE A 128 14.61 5.85 7.27
C PHE A 128 14.73 7.12 8.12
N CYS A 129 13.86 7.28 9.12
CA CYS A 129 13.93 8.42 10.03
C CYS A 129 15.26 8.43 10.80
N GLU A 130 15.69 7.28 11.33
CA GLU A 130 16.97 7.13 12.02
C GLU A 130 18.15 7.46 11.09
N LYS A 131 18.18 6.91 9.87
CA LYS A 131 19.24 7.17 8.87
C LYS A 131 19.34 8.64 8.47
N THR A 132 18.23 9.36 8.46
CA THR A 132 18.20 10.76 8.02
C THR A 132 18.19 11.76 9.17
N GLY A 133 18.38 11.31 10.42
CA GLY A 133 18.40 12.17 11.60
C GLY A 133 17.04 12.80 11.94
N ARG A 134 15.93 12.21 11.49
CA ARG A 134 14.57 12.70 11.73
C ARG A 134 13.93 12.00 12.93
N VAL A 135 13.20 12.77 13.74
CA VAL A 135 12.35 12.21 14.79
C VAL A 135 11.11 11.59 14.17
N ARG A 136 10.92 10.27 14.33
CA ARG A 136 9.80 9.52 13.74
C ARG A 136 8.44 10.16 14.00
N ARG A 137 8.13 10.49 15.26
CA ARG A 137 6.83 11.05 15.66
C ARG A 137 6.53 12.39 14.97
N THR A 138 7.55 13.21 14.77
CA THR A 138 7.43 14.50 14.06
C THR A 138 7.21 14.27 12.57
N ALA A 139 7.91 13.29 11.97
CA ALA A 139 7.73 12.93 10.57
C ALA A 139 6.33 12.35 10.30
N GLU A 140 5.84 11.47 11.18
CA GLU A 140 4.47 10.90 11.13
C GLU A 140 3.42 12.00 11.23
N ARG A 141 3.55 12.93 12.20
CA ARG A 141 2.62 14.06 12.33
C ARG A 141 2.59 14.94 11.09
N ARG A 142 3.76 15.22 10.49
CA ARG A 142 3.86 16.01 9.24
C ARG A 142 3.22 15.27 8.07
N LEU A 143 3.38 13.96 8.02
CA LEU A 143 2.77 13.10 7.02
C LEU A 143 1.24 13.08 7.16
N ASP A 144 0.72 12.87 8.37
CA ASP A 144 -0.73 12.88 8.63
C ASP A 144 -1.34 14.22 8.25
N ALA A 145 -0.72 15.33 8.66
CA ALA A 145 -1.15 16.68 8.28
C ALA A 145 -1.17 16.85 6.75
N GLN A 146 -0.12 16.39 6.06
CA GLN A 146 -0.05 16.52 4.60
C GLN A 146 -1.12 15.71 3.88
N ILE A 147 -1.47 14.53 4.39
CA ILE A 147 -2.54 13.69 3.81
C ILE A 147 -3.91 14.35 4.03
N ILE A 148 -4.15 14.93 5.21
CA ILE A 148 -5.38 15.68 5.48
C ILE A 148 -5.49 16.91 4.58
N ASP A 149 -4.39 17.65 4.40
CA ASP A 149 -4.34 18.81 3.50
C ASP A 149 -4.66 18.40 2.04
N LEU A 150 -4.07 17.29 1.57
CA LEU A 150 -4.37 16.73 0.25
C LEU A 150 -5.86 16.36 0.11
N ALA A 151 -6.42 15.68 1.11
CA ALA A 151 -7.83 15.32 1.11
C ALA A 151 -8.73 16.55 1.06
N ALA A 152 -8.43 17.59 1.84
CA ALA A 152 -9.18 18.85 1.81
C ALA A 152 -9.13 19.54 0.44
N ILE A 153 -7.97 19.54 -0.23
CA ILE A 153 -7.82 20.10 -1.58
C ILE A 153 -8.64 19.31 -2.61
N ILE A 154 -8.55 17.98 -2.56
CA ILE A 154 -9.27 17.08 -3.48
C ILE A 154 -10.79 17.23 -3.29
N TRP A 155 -11.26 17.27 -2.03
CA TRP A 155 -12.66 17.52 -1.70
C TRP A 155 -13.15 18.85 -2.27
N LYS A 156 -12.37 19.93 -2.08
CA LYS A 156 -12.68 21.25 -2.61
C LYS A 156 -12.72 21.30 -4.15
N LYS A 157 -11.88 20.52 -4.82
CA LYS A 157 -11.88 20.40 -6.28
C LYS A 157 -12.99 19.49 -6.81
N THR A 158 -13.77 18.84 -5.94
CA THR A 158 -14.86 17.90 -6.30
C THR A 158 -14.41 16.81 -7.29
N GLN A 159 -13.17 16.35 -7.15
CA GLN A 159 -12.60 15.36 -8.06
C GLN A 159 -13.23 13.98 -7.83
N SER A 160 -13.65 13.32 -8.90
CA SER A 160 -14.16 11.94 -8.82
C SER A 160 -13.00 10.99 -8.52
N LEU A 161 -12.98 10.42 -7.32
CA LEU A 161 -11.93 9.50 -6.89
C LEU A 161 -12.31 8.05 -7.17
N GLN A 162 -11.41 7.34 -7.84
CA GLN A 162 -11.51 5.90 -8.02
C GLN A 162 -11.02 5.18 -6.76
N CYS A 163 -11.77 4.19 -6.28
CA CYS A 163 -11.36 3.37 -5.14
C CYS A 163 -9.98 2.73 -5.39
N PRO A 164 -9.08 2.75 -4.38
CA PRO A 164 -7.82 2.03 -4.44
C PRO A 164 -8.04 0.52 -4.40
N ASP A 165 -7.10 -0.25 -4.92
CA ASP A 165 -7.10 -1.70 -4.73
C ASP A 165 -6.70 -2.06 -3.28
N TRP A 166 -7.71 -2.24 -2.43
CA TRP A 166 -7.54 -2.56 -1.02
C TRP A 166 -6.77 -3.86 -0.76
N SER A 167 -6.77 -4.80 -1.71
CA SER A 167 -5.99 -6.04 -1.58
C SER A 167 -4.49 -5.77 -1.55
N ARG A 168 -4.03 -4.69 -2.18
CA ARG A 168 -2.62 -4.29 -2.31
C ARG A 168 -2.18 -3.38 -1.17
N VAL A 169 -3.06 -2.50 -0.72
CA VAL A 169 -2.82 -1.59 0.43
C VAL A 169 -3.10 -2.27 1.78
N SER A 170 -3.23 -3.60 1.79
CA SER A 170 -3.58 -4.46 2.92
C SER A 170 -2.81 -4.24 4.25
N PRO A 171 -1.57 -3.69 4.31
CA PRO A 171 -0.97 -3.36 5.61
C PRO A 171 -1.74 -2.30 6.42
N MET A 172 -2.69 -1.57 5.82
CA MET A 172 -3.50 -0.54 6.50
C MET A 172 -4.82 -1.04 7.09
N LEU A 173 -5.20 -2.28 6.79
CA LEU A 173 -6.36 -2.93 7.38
C LEU A 173 -5.85 -3.96 8.40
N PRO A 174 -6.41 -4.04 9.62
CA PRO A 174 -6.20 -5.22 10.45
C PRO A 174 -6.66 -6.42 9.63
N LYS A 175 -5.72 -7.30 9.27
CA LYS A 175 -5.94 -8.39 8.31
C LYS A 175 -7.28 -9.09 8.58
N SER A 176 -8.24 -8.90 7.68
CA SER A 176 -9.35 -9.82 7.53
C SER A 176 -8.79 -11.19 7.17
N GLY A 177 -8.93 -12.14 8.09
CA GLY A 177 -8.54 -13.54 7.91
C GLY A 177 -7.03 -13.76 7.99
N ILE A 178 -6.54 -14.08 9.18
CA ILE A 178 -5.34 -14.91 9.28
C ILE A 178 -5.73 -16.25 8.66
N ASP A 179 -5.18 -16.58 7.49
CA ASP A 179 -5.24 -17.95 6.99
C ASP A 179 -4.37 -18.83 7.90
N LEU A 180 -5.02 -19.41 8.92
CA LEU A 180 -4.40 -20.29 9.90
C LEU A 180 -3.77 -21.52 9.24
N GLY A 181 -4.12 -21.84 8.00
CA GLY A 181 -3.51 -22.93 7.23
C GLY A 181 -2.03 -22.71 6.88
N LYS A 182 -1.51 -21.47 7.00
CA LYS A 182 -0.11 -21.11 6.75
C LYS A 182 0.64 -20.61 7.98
N MET A 183 0.13 -20.87 9.18
CA MET A 183 0.98 -20.73 10.36
C MET A 183 2.09 -21.78 10.29
N ALA A 184 3.34 -21.33 10.28
CA ALA A 184 4.48 -22.23 10.48
C ALA A 184 4.33 -22.83 11.88
N THR A 185 3.78 -24.04 11.97
CA THR A 185 3.79 -24.82 13.20
C THR A 185 5.24 -25.08 13.54
N VAL A 186 5.73 -24.39 14.56
CA VAL A 186 7.08 -24.58 15.07
C VAL A 186 7.07 -25.90 15.85
N MET A 187 7.48 -26.99 15.19
CA MET A 187 7.27 -28.37 15.67
C MET A 187 8.22 -28.82 16.80
N HIS A 188 9.25 -28.04 17.15
CA HIS A 188 10.32 -28.52 18.04
C HIS A 188 10.01 -28.43 19.54
N TRP A 189 8.90 -27.80 19.92
CA TRP A 189 8.45 -27.68 21.32
C TRP A 189 7.02 -28.18 21.55
N MET A 190 6.36 -28.76 20.53
CA MET A 190 5.03 -29.36 20.67
C MET A 190 5.16 -30.83 21.05
N SER A 191 4.39 -31.28 22.04
CA SER A 191 4.30 -32.69 22.42
C SER A 191 3.65 -33.53 21.32
N GLU A 192 4.00 -34.82 21.24
CA GLU A 192 3.34 -35.75 20.33
C GLU A 192 1.83 -35.79 20.61
N GLY A 193 1.02 -35.50 19.58
CA GLY A 193 -0.45 -35.46 19.69
C GLY A 193 -1.06 -34.06 19.88
N ALA A 194 -0.28 -33.01 20.15
CA ALA A 194 -0.77 -31.64 20.32
C ALA A 194 -1.08 -30.91 18.99
N LYS A 195 -1.26 -31.65 17.88
CA LYS A 195 -1.62 -31.05 16.60
C LYS A 195 -3.04 -30.50 16.69
N PRO A 196 -3.30 -29.24 16.29
CA PRO A 196 -4.66 -28.76 16.11
C PRO A 196 -5.35 -29.66 15.08
N SER A 197 -6.25 -30.52 15.54
CA SER A 197 -7.12 -31.31 14.68
C SER A 197 -8.43 -30.55 14.47
N HIS A 198 -8.96 -30.64 13.25
CA HIS A 198 -10.30 -30.13 12.99
C HIS A 198 -11.30 -31.02 13.74
N ASN A 199 -11.90 -30.47 14.80
CA ASN A 199 -12.90 -31.19 15.59
C ASN A 199 -14.30 -30.67 15.20
N PRO A 200 -15.08 -31.43 14.41
CA PRO A 200 -16.36 -30.96 13.87
C PRO A 200 -17.40 -30.66 14.95
N GLU A 201 -17.31 -31.34 16.10
CA GLU A 201 -18.24 -31.15 17.24
C GLU A 201 -18.11 -29.79 17.92
N MET A 202 -16.97 -29.10 17.81
CA MET A 202 -16.78 -27.77 18.42
C MET A 202 -17.28 -26.61 17.54
N GLN A 203 -17.74 -26.88 16.31
CA GLN A 203 -18.32 -25.85 15.44
C GLN A 203 -19.79 -25.55 15.73
N GLU A 204 -20.52 -26.47 16.37
CA GLU A 204 -21.96 -26.30 16.64
C GLU A 204 -22.26 -25.43 17.88
N ALA A 205 -21.23 -24.99 18.60
CA ALA A 205 -21.36 -24.22 19.85
C ALA A 205 -21.02 -22.72 19.74
N ALA A 206 -20.86 -22.19 18.52
CA ALA A 206 -20.62 -20.77 18.23
C ALA A 206 -21.73 -20.17 17.36
#